data_AF-C0BVQ4-F1
#
_entry.id   AF-C0BVQ4-F1
#
_cell.length_a   1.000
_cell.length_b   1.000
_cell.length_c   1.000
_cell.angle_alpha   90.00
_cell.angle_beta   90.00
_cell.angle_gamma   90.00
#
_symmetry.space_group_name_H-M   'P 1'
#
loop_
_entity.id
_entity.type
_entity.pdbx_description
1 polymer ?
#
loop_
_entity_poly.entity_id
_entity_poly.type
_entity_poly.pdbx_seq_one_letter_code
_entity_poly.pdbx_strand_id
1 'polypeptide(L)'
;QLRDELRSTNQRLVDSIIVIGVSAASQEELEVACRNVKAKVNAQSCTAESLKFMQMEGLTAELPLGNNPLPMKRTLTTNSAAILIPFTTQEVFEPHGLFYGSNARSGNPILADRRSHMNSNGFVLGTSGGGKSFTVKQEIAGMFLNRDDEVIVIDPEREYLALAAAFGGQIIQISAGTGTRVNPMDIVLEDDSASDPVKDKTNNVVSMIGALIGGIDGLDPLQKGLVDQCVSNLYTRYRNQGGGVVQPTLQDLHDELQAGGDQVSRYLADALNPYITGSMSGFNGQTN
;
A
#
# COMPACT_ATOMS: atom_id res chain seq x y z
N GLN A 1 28.79 -29.39 -27.66
CA GLN A 1 27.57 -28.58 -27.45
C GLN A 1 26.82 -28.99 -26.19
N LEU A 2 26.01 -30.06 -26.14
CA LEU A 2 25.24 -30.40 -24.92
C LEU A 2 26.11 -30.66 -23.68
N ARG A 3 27.27 -31.32 -23.84
CA ARG A 3 28.25 -31.55 -22.77
C ARG A 3 28.93 -30.27 -22.28
N ASP A 4 29.04 -29.28 -23.15
CA ASP A 4 29.67 -27.99 -22.84
C ASP A 4 28.66 -27.07 -22.15
N GLU A 5 27.39 -27.09 -22.57
CA GLU A 5 26.27 -26.43 -21.89
C GLU A 5 26.05 -26.99 -20.47
N LEU A 6 26.09 -28.31 -20.28
CA LEU A 6 25.99 -28.91 -18.94
C LEU A 6 27.17 -28.57 -18.02
N ARG A 7 28.32 -28.18 -18.59
CA ARG A 7 29.51 -27.76 -17.83
C ARG A 7 29.52 -26.26 -17.54
N SER A 8 28.99 -25.43 -18.44
CA SER A 8 28.98 -23.98 -18.31
C SER A 8 27.72 -23.43 -17.63
N THR A 9 26.60 -24.17 -17.67
CA THR A 9 25.34 -23.83 -17.01
C THR A 9 25.03 -24.86 -15.92
N ASN A 10 24.48 -24.42 -14.78
CA ASN A 10 24.12 -25.26 -13.64
C ASN A 10 22.87 -26.13 -13.90
N GLN A 11 22.79 -26.75 -15.08
CA GLN A 11 21.70 -27.61 -15.50
C GLN A 11 21.93 -29.05 -15.06
N ARG A 12 20.86 -29.73 -14.64
CA ARG A 12 20.85 -31.16 -14.35
C ARG A 12 20.09 -31.92 -15.43
N LEU A 13 20.42 -33.19 -15.60
CA LEU A 13 19.60 -34.12 -16.38
C LEU A 13 18.48 -34.65 -15.48
N VAL A 14 17.26 -34.63 -16.01
CA VAL A 14 16.06 -35.13 -15.33
C VAL A 14 15.33 -36.10 -16.25
N ASP A 15 14.88 -37.21 -15.70
CA ASP A 15 14.00 -38.13 -16.42
C ASP A 15 12.56 -37.61 -16.36
N SER A 16 11.90 -37.57 -17.51
CA SER A 16 10.57 -37.02 -17.67
C SER A 16 9.70 -37.91 -18.55
N ILE A 17 8.39 -37.86 -18.31
CA ILE A 17 7.36 -38.49 -19.15
C ILE A 17 6.12 -37.60 -19.09
N ILE A 18 5.45 -37.43 -20.22
CA ILE A 18 4.18 -36.71 -20.33
C ILE A 18 3.10 -37.77 -20.59
N VAL A 19 2.10 -37.81 -19.72
CA VAL A 19 0.91 -38.67 -19.87
C VAL A 19 -0.27 -37.77 -20.18
N ILE A 20 -1.03 -38.08 -21.22
CA ILE A 20 -2.19 -37.30 -21.65
C ILE A 20 -3.43 -38.15 -21.41
N GLY A 21 -4.22 -37.79 -20.40
CA GLY A 21 -5.55 -38.35 -20.16
C GLY A 21 -6.56 -37.79 -21.15
N VAL A 22 -7.36 -38.65 -21.78
CA VAL A 22 -8.47 -38.25 -22.66
C VAL A 22 -9.71 -39.00 -22.23
N SER A 23 -10.80 -38.27 -22.00
CA SER A 23 -12.10 -38.82 -21.60
C SER A 23 -13.21 -38.30 -22.53
N ALA A 24 -14.25 -39.11 -22.71
CA ALA A 24 -15.43 -38.77 -23.50
C ALA A 24 -16.65 -39.56 -23.00
N ALA A 25 -17.86 -39.16 -23.41
CA ALA A 25 -19.10 -39.78 -22.94
C ALA A 25 -19.42 -41.12 -23.63
N SER A 26 -18.87 -41.34 -24.84
CA SER A 26 -19.01 -42.58 -25.60
C SER A 26 -17.66 -43.06 -26.17
N GLN A 27 -17.63 -44.33 -26.60
CA GLN A 27 -16.43 -44.90 -27.22
C GLN A 27 -16.11 -44.23 -28.56
N GLU A 28 -17.12 -43.94 -29.39
CA GLU A 28 -16.93 -43.28 -30.67
C GLU A 28 -16.34 -41.87 -30.49
N GLU A 29 -16.83 -41.11 -29.51
CA GLU A 29 -16.29 -39.79 -29.17
C GLU A 29 -14.85 -39.87 -28.65
N LEU A 30 -14.53 -40.88 -27.82
CA LEU A 30 -13.19 -41.09 -27.29
C LEU A 30 -12.18 -41.36 -28.42
N GLU A 31 -12.55 -42.17 -29.41
CA GLU A 31 -11.69 -42.45 -30.56
C GLU A 31 -11.41 -41.19 -31.39
N VAL A 32 -12.44 -40.35 -31.61
CA VAL A 32 -12.28 -39.06 -32.28
C VAL A 32 -11.36 -38.14 -31.47
N ALA A 33 -11.58 -38.01 -30.17
CA ALA A 33 -10.76 -37.19 -29.29
C ALA A 33 -9.29 -37.65 -29.27
N CYS A 34 -9.04 -38.95 -29.15
CA CYS A 34 -7.69 -39.53 -29.20
C CYS A 34 -6.99 -39.26 -30.54
N ARG A 35 -7.71 -39.39 -31.67
CA ARG A 35 -7.16 -39.05 -32.99
C ARG A 35 -6.78 -37.57 -33.09
N ASN A 36 -7.62 -36.68 -32.59
CA ASN A 36 -7.38 -35.24 -32.58
C ASN A 36 -6.16 -34.85 -31.73
N VAL A 37 -6.05 -35.41 -30.52
CA VAL A 37 -4.90 -35.19 -29.63
C VAL A 37 -3.61 -35.64 -30.31
N LYS A 38 -3.57 -36.86 -30.86
CA LYS A 38 -2.39 -37.36 -31.59
C LYS A 38 -2.03 -36.48 -32.78
N ALA A 39 -3.01 -36.03 -33.56
CA ALA A 39 -2.78 -35.14 -34.69
C ALA A 39 -2.14 -33.81 -34.27
N LYS A 40 -2.60 -33.21 -33.15
CA LYS A 40 -2.04 -31.97 -32.60
C LYS A 40 -0.62 -32.14 -32.08
N VAL A 41 -0.32 -33.27 -31.42
CA VAL A 41 1.04 -33.56 -30.95
C VAL A 41 1.98 -33.77 -32.13
N ASN A 42 1.56 -34.54 -33.14
CA ASN A 42 2.33 -34.78 -34.37
C ASN A 42 2.63 -33.49 -35.14
N ALA A 43 1.71 -32.53 -35.15
CA ALA A 43 1.93 -31.22 -35.78
C ALA A 43 3.08 -30.42 -35.13
N GLN A 44 3.47 -30.75 -33.89
CA GLN A 44 4.60 -30.15 -33.18
C GLN A 44 5.88 -30.99 -33.27
N SER A 45 5.98 -31.88 -34.28
CA SER A 45 7.11 -32.81 -34.45
C SER A 45 7.36 -33.72 -33.23
N CYS A 46 6.32 -33.98 -32.44
CA CYS A 46 6.34 -34.88 -31.29
C CYS A 46 5.53 -36.15 -31.61
N THR A 47 5.86 -37.28 -31.00
CA THR A 47 5.11 -38.54 -31.19
C THR A 47 4.32 -38.85 -29.92
N ALA A 48 3.01 -39.07 -30.06
CA ALA A 48 2.14 -39.59 -28.99
C ALA A 48 1.73 -41.04 -29.27
N GLU A 49 2.06 -41.94 -28.34
CA GLU A 49 1.70 -43.35 -28.41
C GLU A 49 0.58 -43.70 -27.44
N SER A 50 -0.26 -44.68 -27.81
CA SER A 50 -1.25 -45.22 -26.88
C SER A 50 -0.60 -46.27 -25.99
N LEU A 51 -0.89 -46.22 -24.69
CA LEU A 51 -0.48 -47.19 -23.67
C LEU A 51 -1.20 -48.53 -23.82
N LYS A 52 -0.99 -49.21 -24.95
CA LYS A 52 -1.59 -50.52 -25.22
C LYS A 52 -1.04 -51.55 -24.23
N PHE A 53 -1.94 -52.32 -23.61
CA PHE A 53 -1.62 -53.32 -22.58
C PHE A 53 -1.03 -52.74 -21.28
N MET A 54 -1.08 -51.41 -21.12
CA MET A 54 -0.62 -50.71 -19.91
C MET A 54 -1.70 -49.74 -19.41
N GLN A 55 -2.97 -50.11 -19.56
CA GLN A 55 -4.10 -49.21 -19.28
C GLN A 55 -4.20 -48.87 -17.80
N MET A 56 -3.98 -49.85 -16.92
CA MET A 56 -4.02 -49.64 -15.47
C MET A 56 -2.84 -48.79 -14.99
N GLU A 57 -1.66 -49.01 -15.55
CA GLU A 57 -0.45 -48.24 -15.30
C GLU A 57 -0.60 -46.80 -15.80
N GLY A 58 -1.18 -46.63 -16.98
CA GLY A 58 -1.49 -45.32 -17.56
C GLY A 58 -2.48 -44.53 -16.72
N LEU A 59 -3.57 -45.17 -16.27
CA LEU A 59 -4.54 -44.54 -15.37
C LEU A 59 -3.88 -44.15 -14.04
N THR A 60 -3.06 -45.04 -13.45
CA THR A 60 -2.36 -44.77 -12.20
C THR A 60 -1.42 -43.57 -12.33
N ALA A 61 -0.71 -43.44 -13.45
CA ALA A 61 0.20 -42.33 -13.72
C ALA A 61 -0.52 -41.00 -14.00
N GLU A 62 -1.78 -41.04 -14.45
CA GLU A 62 -2.60 -39.86 -14.70
C GLU A 62 -3.23 -39.31 -13.41
N LEU A 63 -3.58 -40.19 -12.48
CA LEU A 63 -4.15 -39.80 -11.19
C LEU A 63 -3.12 -39.05 -10.33
N PRO A 64 -3.54 -38.07 -9.51
CA PRO A 64 -2.66 -37.27 -8.64
C PRO A 64 -2.20 -38.04 -7.38
N LEU A 65 -1.84 -39.32 -7.55
CA LEU A 65 -1.41 -40.22 -6.47
C LEU A 65 0.11 -40.16 -6.21
N GLY A 66 0.86 -39.44 -7.05
CA GLY A 66 2.32 -39.34 -6.95
C GLY A 66 3.06 -40.64 -7.29
N ASN A 67 2.39 -41.62 -7.90
CA ASN A 67 2.97 -42.89 -8.31
C ASN A 67 2.91 -43.04 -9.83
N ASN A 68 4.06 -43.20 -10.48
CA ASN A 68 4.13 -43.43 -11.93
C ASN A 68 4.80 -44.78 -12.22
N PRO A 69 4.01 -45.83 -12.53
CA PRO A 69 4.54 -47.17 -12.84
C PRO A 69 5.04 -47.34 -14.28
N LEU A 70 4.95 -46.31 -15.13
CA LEU A 70 5.34 -46.42 -16.54
C LEU A 70 6.87 -46.51 -16.69
N PRO A 71 7.39 -47.45 -17.50
CA PRO A 71 8.83 -47.65 -17.67
C PRO A 71 9.48 -46.65 -18.63
N MET A 72 8.68 -45.97 -19.45
CA MET A 72 9.16 -45.03 -20.46
C MET A 72 9.68 -43.76 -19.80
N LYS A 73 10.85 -43.29 -20.26
CA LYS A 73 11.46 -42.06 -19.77
C LYS A 73 12.15 -41.34 -20.92
N ARG A 74 12.07 -40.02 -20.90
CA ARG A 74 12.85 -39.14 -21.76
C ARG A 74 13.70 -38.25 -20.87
N THR A 75 15.01 -38.35 -21.01
CA THR A 75 15.95 -37.49 -20.29
C THR A 75 15.98 -36.12 -20.95
N LEU A 76 15.70 -35.08 -20.16
CA LEU A 76 15.75 -33.67 -20.56
C LEU A 76 16.74 -32.92 -19.67
N THR A 77 17.20 -31.76 -20.13
CA THR A 77 17.86 -30.82 -19.21
C THR A 77 16.81 -30.10 -18.36
N THR A 78 17.22 -29.57 -17.21
CA THR A 78 16.33 -28.82 -16.29
C THR A 78 15.57 -27.70 -17.00
N ASN A 79 16.23 -26.95 -17.90
CA ASN A 79 15.58 -25.88 -18.65
C ASN A 79 14.48 -26.41 -19.58
N SER A 80 14.74 -27.50 -20.32
CA SER A 80 13.72 -28.09 -21.20
C SER A 80 12.55 -28.69 -20.42
N ALA A 81 12.82 -29.31 -19.26
CA ALA A 81 11.78 -29.85 -18.40
C ALA A 81 10.91 -28.75 -17.77
N ALA A 82 11.48 -27.60 -17.41
CA ALA A 82 10.74 -26.49 -16.82
C ALA A 82 9.67 -25.91 -17.76
N ILE A 83 9.89 -25.95 -19.08
CA ILE A 83 8.91 -25.51 -20.10
C ILE A 83 7.63 -26.36 -20.05
N LEU A 84 7.70 -27.60 -19.57
CA LEU A 84 6.57 -28.52 -19.48
C LEU A 84 5.66 -28.22 -18.27
N ILE A 85 6.07 -27.34 -17.36
CA ILE A 85 5.27 -26.93 -16.20
C ILE A 85 4.37 -25.77 -16.63
N PRO A 86 3.03 -25.88 -16.56
CA PRO A 86 2.12 -24.84 -17.02
C PRO A 86 2.11 -23.58 -16.14
N PHE A 87 2.77 -23.62 -14.97
CA PHE A 87 2.90 -22.51 -14.02
C PHE A 87 4.19 -21.72 -14.23
N THR A 88 4.39 -21.19 -15.44
CA THR A 88 5.60 -20.40 -15.76
C THR A 88 5.54 -18.97 -15.21
N THR A 89 4.41 -18.55 -14.64
CA THR A 89 4.24 -17.24 -14.03
C THR A 89 4.33 -17.35 -12.51
N GLN A 90 5.26 -16.59 -11.92
CA GLN A 90 5.23 -16.33 -10.50
C GLN A 90 4.12 -15.30 -10.23
N GLU A 91 3.11 -15.71 -9.47
CA GLU A 91 2.01 -14.83 -9.08
C GLU A 91 2.35 -14.11 -7.77
N VAL A 92 1.84 -12.88 -7.64
CA VAL A 92 1.79 -12.19 -6.35
C VAL A 92 0.51 -12.64 -5.68
N PHE A 93 0.64 -13.61 -4.77
CA PHE A 93 -0.45 -14.21 -4.04
C PHE A 93 -0.08 -14.35 -2.57
N GLU A 94 -0.30 -13.27 -1.83
CA GLU A 94 0.09 -13.19 -0.42
C GLU A 94 -1.09 -13.56 0.50
N PRO A 95 -0.83 -14.31 1.59
CA PRO A 95 -1.83 -14.54 2.63
C PRO A 95 -2.38 -13.22 3.15
N HIS A 96 -3.70 -13.14 3.33
CA HIS A 96 -4.41 -11.92 3.75
C HIS A 96 -4.28 -10.73 2.77
N GLY A 97 -3.81 -10.96 1.54
CA GLY A 97 -3.66 -9.93 0.53
C GLY A 97 -5.00 -9.33 0.07
N LEU A 98 -4.97 -8.04 -0.25
CA LEU A 98 -6.07 -7.35 -0.92
C LEU A 98 -5.91 -7.49 -2.43
N PHE A 99 -7.02 -7.40 -3.16
CA PHE A 99 -7.02 -7.46 -4.62
C PHE A 99 -6.52 -6.14 -5.23
N TYR A 100 -5.42 -6.20 -5.98
CA TYR A 100 -4.86 -5.05 -6.70
C TYR A 100 -5.08 -5.08 -8.21
N GLY A 101 -5.63 -6.18 -8.74
CA GLY A 101 -5.90 -6.34 -10.17
C GLY A 101 -5.58 -7.75 -10.66
N SER A 102 -5.39 -7.88 -11.96
CA SER A 102 -5.06 -9.15 -12.61
C SER A 102 -3.70 -9.08 -13.27
N ASN A 103 -2.95 -10.18 -13.20
CA ASN A 103 -1.71 -10.36 -13.93
C ASN A 103 -2.00 -10.30 -15.44
N ALA A 104 -1.31 -9.41 -16.15
CA ALA A 104 -1.55 -9.18 -17.58
C ALA A 104 -1.20 -10.39 -18.47
N ARG A 105 -0.39 -11.35 -17.99
CA ARG A 105 0.01 -12.54 -18.75
C ARG A 105 -0.87 -13.75 -18.46
N SER A 106 -1.11 -14.03 -17.18
CA SER A 106 -1.87 -15.22 -16.77
C SER A 106 -3.36 -14.95 -16.56
N GLY A 107 -3.76 -13.69 -16.38
CA GLY A 107 -5.12 -13.31 -16.00
C GLY A 107 -5.46 -13.58 -14.53
N ASN A 108 -4.53 -14.15 -13.76
CA ASN A 108 -4.75 -14.50 -12.37
C ASN A 108 -4.83 -13.25 -11.47
N PRO A 109 -5.58 -13.29 -10.35
CA PRO A 109 -5.59 -12.21 -9.36
C PRO A 109 -4.20 -11.91 -8.78
N ILE A 110 -3.93 -10.61 -8.61
CA ILE A 110 -2.81 -10.09 -7.84
C ILE A 110 -3.34 -9.78 -6.43
N LEU A 111 -2.93 -10.58 -5.46
CA LEU A 111 -3.26 -10.39 -4.05
C LEU A 111 -2.00 -10.03 -3.26
N ALA A 112 -1.98 -8.85 -2.64
CA ALA A 112 -0.83 -8.37 -1.89
C ALA A 112 -1.23 -7.82 -0.52
N ASP A 113 -0.41 -8.06 0.51
CA ASP A 113 -0.52 -7.43 1.82
C ASP A 113 0.76 -6.65 2.14
N ARG A 114 0.70 -5.32 1.97
CA ARG A 114 1.83 -4.42 2.23
C ARG A 114 2.40 -4.52 3.66
N ARG A 115 1.62 -5.03 4.61
CA ARG A 115 2.06 -5.26 6.00
C ARG A 115 3.06 -6.41 6.13
N SER A 116 3.13 -7.29 5.14
CA SER A 116 4.07 -8.42 5.11
C SER A 116 5.51 -8.01 4.75
N HIS A 117 5.71 -6.74 4.37
CA HIS A 117 7.01 -6.22 3.92
C HIS A 117 7.65 -5.28 4.96
N MET A 118 8.92 -4.94 4.74
CA MET A 118 9.67 -4.02 5.61
C MET A 118 8.99 -2.66 5.80
N ASN A 119 8.22 -2.21 4.82
CA ASN A 119 7.47 -0.96 4.89
C ASN A 119 6.10 -1.15 4.24
N SER A 120 5.05 -0.66 4.89
CA SER A 120 3.66 -0.79 4.45
C SER A 120 3.16 0.41 3.63
N ASN A 121 4.01 1.41 3.41
CA ASN A 121 3.68 2.59 2.61
C ASN A 121 3.31 2.20 1.17
N GLY A 122 2.40 2.97 0.57
CA GLY A 122 2.05 2.84 -0.84
C GLY A 122 1.90 4.21 -1.50
N PHE A 123 2.09 4.24 -2.80
CA PHE A 123 2.08 5.46 -3.58
C PHE A 123 1.26 5.24 -4.86
N VAL A 124 0.16 5.99 -4.99
CA VAL A 124 -0.76 5.87 -6.13
C VAL A 124 -0.64 7.12 -7.00
N LEU A 125 -0.03 6.96 -8.18
CA LEU A 125 0.12 8.00 -9.18
C LEU A 125 -0.79 7.76 -10.37
N GLY A 126 -1.31 8.85 -10.93
CA GLY A 126 -2.13 8.81 -12.14
C GLY A 126 -2.58 10.21 -12.54
N THR A 127 -2.89 10.38 -13.82
CA THR A 127 -3.50 11.63 -14.32
C THR A 127 -4.92 11.81 -13.77
N SER A 128 -5.49 13.02 -13.88
CA SER A 128 -6.91 13.22 -13.57
C SER A 128 -7.76 12.32 -14.48
N GLY A 129 -8.75 11.63 -13.91
CA GLY A 129 -9.54 10.61 -14.61
C GLY A 129 -8.87 9.24 -14.78
N GLY A 130 -7.60 9.08 -14.40
CA GLY A 130 -6.86 7.81 -14.54
C GLY A 130 -7.21 6.71 -13.53
N GLY A 131 -8.27 6.89 -12.73
CA GLY A 131 -8.74 5.88 -11.78
C GLY A 131 -8.06 5.88 -10.39
N LYS A 132 -7.22 6.86 -10.06
CA LYS A 132 -6.54 6.96 -8.74
C LYS A 132 -7.50 6.75 -7.57
N SER A 133 -8.54 7.59 -7.50
CA SER A 133 -9.51 7.58 -6.40
C SER A 133 -10.35 6.31 -6.39
N PHE A 134 -10.61 5.71 -7.57
CA PHE A 134 -11.27 4.41 -7.65
C PHE A 134 -10.41 3.31 -7.01
N THR A 135 -9.13 3.24 -7.37
CA THR A 135 -8.18 2.26 -6.80
C THR A 135 -8.08 2.40 -5.28
N VAL A 136 -7.91 3.63 -4.77
CA VAL A 136 -7.79 3.87 -3.31
C VAL A 136 -9.10 3.53 -2.59
N LYS A 137 -10.27 3.87 -3.16
CA LYS A 137 -11.58 3.48 -2.58
C LYS A 137 -11.76 1.97 -2.53
N GLN A 138 -11.35 1.24 -3.58
CA GLN A 138 -11.38 -0.23 -3.58
C GLN A 138 -10.47 -0.81 -2.51
N GLU A 139 -9.28 -0.24 -2.34
CA GLU A 139 -8.34 -0.67 -1.32
C GLU A 139 -8.90 -0.43 0.11
N ILE A 140 -9.44 0.76 0.39
CA ILE A 140 -10.09 1.09 1.66
C ILE A 140 -11.26 0.13 1.93
N ALA A 141 -12.11 -0.11 0.93
CA ALA A 141 -13.22 -1.06 1.07
C ALA A 141 -12.72 -2.48 1.34
N GLY A 142 -11.65 -2.91 0.67
CA GLY A 142 -11.00 -4.19 0.90
C GLY A 142 -10.45 -4.32 2.32
N MET A 143 -9.81 -3.27 2.84
CA MET A 143 -9.34 -3.22 4.23
C MET A 143 -10.51 -3.37 5.20
N PHE A 144 -11.52 -2.51 5.08
CA PHE A 144 -12.67 -2.49 5.99
C PHE A 144 -13.46 -3.81 6.02
N LEU A 145 -13.58 -4.49 4.87
CA LEU A 145 -14.36 -5.73 4.76
C LEU A 145 -13.61 -6.99 5.22
N ASN A 146 -12.28 -6.98 5.21
CA ASN A 146 -11.47 -8.18 5.45
C ASN A 146 -10.56 -8.06 6.69
N ARG A 147 -10.51 -6.89 7.33
CA ARG A 147 -9.53 -6.55 8.36
C ARG A 147 -10.13 -5.59 9.39
N ASP A 148 -9.56 -5.59 10.58
CA ASP A 148 -9.87 -4.64 11.66
C ASP A 148 -8.87 -3.46 11.65
N ASP A 149 -8.63 -2.87 10.48
CA ASP A 149 -7.72 -1.73 10.31
C ASP A 149 -8.48 -0.40 10.53
N GLU A 150 -7.84 0.59 11.18
CA GLU A 150 -8.36 1.96 11.27
C GLU A 150 -7.97 2.76 10.03
N VAL A 151 -8.94 3.45 9.41
CA VAL A 151 -8.73 4.22 8.17
C VAL A 151 -9.01 5.70 8.41
N ILE A 152 -7.97 6.52 8.27
CA ILE A 152 -8.05 7.98 8.34
C ILE A 152 -7.76 8.54 6.95
N VAL A 153 -8.66 9.38 6.41
CA VAL A 153 -8.53 9.97 5.07
C VAL A 153 -8.54 11.49 5.18
N ILE A 154 -7.50 12.14 4.64
CA ILE A 154 -7.46 13.58 4.43
C ILE A 154 -7.96 13.86 3.02
N ASP A 155 -9.17 14.41 2.91
CA ASP A 155 -9.91 14.52 1.65
C ASP A 155 -10.21 15.99 1.26
N PRO A 156 -9.26 16.71 0.65
CA PRO A 156 -9.48 18.09 0.21
C PRO A 156 -10.50 18.20 -0.94
N GLU A 157 -10.68 17.15 -1.74
CA GLU A 157 -11.54 17.14 -2.93
C GLU A 157 -12.95 16.57 -2.67
N ARG A 158 -13.22 16.12 -1.44
CA ARG A 158 -14.51 15.55 -1.01
C ARG A 158 -14.90 14.30 -1.79
N GLU A 159 -13.93 13.53 -2.27
CA GLU A 159 -14.17 12.34 -3.06
C GLU A 159 -14.58 11.12 -2.23
N TYR A 160 -14.23 11.08 -0.93
CA TYR A 160 -14.38 9.91 -0.05
C TYR A 160 -15.58 10.01 0.89
N LEU A 161 -16.30 11.14 0.92
CA LEU A 161 -17.47 11.37 1.80
C LEU A 161 -18.54 10.27 1.65
N ALA A 162 -18.87 9.89 0.42
CA ALA A 162 -19.86 8.85 0.16
C ALA A 162 -19.39 7.46 0.65
N LEU A 163 -18.08 7.19 0.57
CA LEU A 163 -17.49 5.94 1.06
C LEU A 163 -17.53 5.91 2.59
N ALA A 164 -17.12 6.99 3.24
CA ALA A 164 -17.18 7.12 4.69
C ALA A 164 -18.60 6.96 5.21
N ALA A 165 -19.59 7.61 4.58
CA ALA A 165 -21.00 7.46 4.94
C ALA A 165 -21.50 6.02 4.76
N ALA A 166 -21.09 5.34 3.69
CA ALA A 166 -21.49 3.96 3.43
C ALA A 166 -20.95 2.97 4.47
N PHE A 167 -19.76 3.23 5.03
CA PHE A 167 -19.16 2.42 6.09
C PHE A 167 -19.45 2.92 7.51
N GLY A 168 -20.33 3.93 7.66
CA GLY A 168 -20.65 4.50 8.99
C GLY A 168 -19.48 5.25 9.64
N GLY A 169 -18.51 5.70 8.84
CA GLY A 169 -17.36 6.46 9.31
C GLY A 169 -17.72 7.87 9.77
N GLN A 170 -16.88 8.44 10.64
CA GLN A 170 -17.03 9.81 11.11
C GLN A 170 -16.52 10.80 10.06
N ILE A 171 -17.37 11.76 9.68
CA ILE A 171 -16.98 12.84 8.77
C ILE A 171 -16.72 14.09 9.60
N ILE A 172 -15.45 14.50 9.66
CA ILE A 172 -15.01 15.71 10.37
C ILE A 172 -14.75 16.81 9.34
N GLN A 173 -15.65 17.79 9.25
CA GLN A 173 -15.51 18.88 8.31
C GLN A 173 -14.75 20.06 8.94
N ILE A 174 -13.49 20.23 8.56
CA ILE A 174 -12.64 21.33 9.02
C ILE A 174 -12.81 22.52 8.07
N SER A 175 -13.53 23.56 8.50
CA SER A 175 -13.53 24.87 7.82
C SER A 175 -13.89 25.99 8.79
N ALA A 176 -13.57 27.24 8.43
CA ALA A 176 -13.86 28.40 9.27
C ALA A 176 -15.36 28.57 9.64
N GLY A 177 -16.28 27.93 8.91
CA GLY A 177 -17.73 28.07 9.10
C GLY A 177 -18.44 26.90 9.80
N THR A 178 -17.77 25.76 10.03
CA THR A 178 -18.43 24.55 10.58
C THR A 178 -18.44 24.49 12.10
N GLY A 179 -17.68 25.37 12.76
CA GLY A 179 -17.52 25.35 14.22
C GLY A 179 -16.59 24.25 14.74
N THR A 180 -16.22 23.28 13.90
CA THR A 180 -15.20 22.27 14.18
C THR A 180 -13.81 22.92 14.18
N ARG A 181 -13.05 22.65 15.23
CA ARG A 181 -11.72 23.23 15.43
C ARG A 181 -10.71 22.14 15.74
N VAL A 182 -9.54 22.26 15.13
CA VAL A 182 -8.38 21.43 15.44
C VAL A 182 -7.27 22.38 15.82
N ASN A 183 -6.88 22.39 17.10
CA ASN A 183 -5.84 23.26 17.59
C ASN A 183 -4.46 22.65 17.30
N PRO A 184 -3.68 23.21 16.36
CA PRO A 184 -2.35 22.67 16.08
C PRO A 184 -1.37 22.90 17.23
N MET A 185 -1.69 23.79 18.17
CA MET A 185 -0.90 24.08 19.37
C MET A 185 -1.22 23.15 20.54
N ASP A 186 -2.15 22.19 20.40
CA ASP A 186 -2.45 21.23 21.49
C ASP A 186 -1.23 20.38 21.84
N ILE A 187 -0.85 20.34 23.12
CA ILE A 187 0.27 19.57 23.63
C ILE A 187 -0.18 18.57 24.69
N VAL A 188 0.37 17.37 24.62
CA VAL A 188 0.28 16.37 25.69
C VAL A 188 1.56 16.45 26.51
N LEU A 189 1.44 16.74 27.80
CA LEU A 189 2.58 16.90 28.73
C LEU A 189 3.03 15.58 29.38
N GLU A 190 2.66 14.42 28.81
CA GLU A 190 3.03 13.11 29.34
C GLU A 190 4.56 12.90 29.29
N ASP A 191 5.13 12.45 30.41
CA ASP A 191 6.57 12.26 30.64
C ASP A 191 7.03 10.82 30.30
N ASP A 192 6.51 10.24 29.22
CA ASP A 192 6.84 8.86 28.80
C ASP A 192 7.95 8.77 27.73
N SER A 193 8.57 9.90 27.35
CA SER A 193 9.62 9.99 26.32
C SER A 193 11.02 10.28 26.87
N ALA A 194 12.05 9.86 26.13
CA ALA A 194 13.46 10.22 26.38
C ALA A 194 13.78 11.72 26.14
N SER A 195 12.79 12.50 25.68
CA SER A 195 12.87 13.92 25.31
C SER A 195 11.79 14.75 26.01
N ASP A 196 12.04 16.05 26.16
CA ASP A 196 11.15 17.03 26.80
C ASP A 196 9.96 17.38 25.86
N PRO A 197 8.71 17.05 26.22
CA PRO A 197 7.54 17.26 25.35
C PRO A 197 7.40 18.70 24.84
N VAL A 198 7.77 19.67 25.66
CA VAL A 198 7.74 21.10 25.29
C VAL A 198 8.69 21.39 24.15
N LYS A 199 9.90 20.81 24.16
CA LYS A 199 10.88 21.01 23.09
C LYS A 199 10.43 20.37 21.79
N ASP A 200 9.90 19.14 21.86
CA ASP A 200 9.44 18.42 20.68
C ASP A 200 8.24 19.12 20.04
N LYS A 201 7.28 19.55 20.86
CA LYS A 201 6.14 20.34 20.37
C LYS A 201 6.57 21.69 19.81
N THR A 202 7.53 22.38 20.45
CA THR A 202 8.06 23.65 19.94
C THR A 202 8.67 23.45 18.55
N ASN A 203 9.52 22.44 18.36
CA ASN A 203 10.10 22.09 17.05
C ASN A 203 9.04 21.79 15.98
N ASN A 204 7.98 21.06 16.36
CA ASN A 204 6.86 20.76 15.46
C ASN A 204 6.11 22.04 15.04
N VAL A 205 5.80 22.92 15.98
CA VAL A 205 5.11 24.19 15.70
C VAL A 205 5.99 25.09 14.83
N VAL A 206 7.27 25.25 15.14
CA VAL A 206 8.21 26.04 14.33
C VAL A 206 8.26 25.53 12.89
N SER A 207 8.32 24.20 12.71
CA SER A 207 8.32 23.58 11.38
C SER A 207 6.99 23.80 10.63
N MET A 208 5.86 23.71 11.35
CA MET A 208 4.55 24.02 10.80
C MET A 208 4.44 25.48 10.36
N ILE A 209 4.80 26.44 11.22
CA ILE A 209 4.81 27.87 10.89
C ILE A 209 5.72 28.14 9.69
N GLY A 210 6.86 27.46 9.60
CA GLY A 210 7.74 27.55 8.43
C GLY A 210 7.08 27.08 7.14
N ALA A 211 6.32 25.98 7.17
CA ALA A 211 5.56 25.54 6.01
C ALA A 211 4.41 26.51 5.66
N LEU A 212 3.73 27.08 6.66
CA LEU A 212 2.58 27.96 6.47
C LEU A 212 2.95 29.37 5.97
N ILE A 213 4.05 29.95 6.47
CA ILE A 213 4.48 31.33 6.17
C ILE A 213 5.56 31.33 5.08
N GLY A 214 6.57 30.47 5.22
CA GLY A 214 7.76 30.45 4.36
C GLY A 214 7.66 29.53 3.14
N GLY A 215 6.61 28.71 3.04
CA GLY A 215 6.41 27.80 1.91
C GLY A 215 7.59 26.84 1.73
N ILE A 216 8.17 26.82 0.52
CA ILE A 216 9.29 25.92 0.16
C ILE A 216 10.59 26.35 0.85
N ASP A 217 10.78 27.66 1.06
CA ASP A 217 12.02 28.23 1.61
C ASP A 217 12.03 28.21 3.15
N GLY A 218 10.85 28.11 3.77
CA GLY A 218 10.70 28.10 5.23
C GLY A 218 10.99 29.47 5.87
N LEU A 219 11.17 29.48 7.19
CA LEU A 219 11.56 30.70 7.92
C LEU A 219 13.07 30.93 7.83
N ASP A 220 13.47 32.20 7.75
CA ASP A 220 14.88 32.56 7.91
C ASP A 220 15.36 32.29 9.36
N PRO A 221 16.69 32.27 9.63
CA PRO A 221 17.21 31.96 10.96
C PRO A 221 16.71 32.90 12.09
N LEU A 222 16.48 34.17 11.78
CA LEU A 222 16.00 35.15 12.76
C LEU A 222 14.51 34.91 13.06
N GLN A 223 13.69 34.74 12.02
CA GLN A 223 12.28 34.38 12.14
C GLN A 223 12.11 33.07 12.92
N LYS A 224 12.90 32.05 12.58
CA LYS A 224 12.88 30.75 13.27
C LYS A 224 13.19 30.90 14.76
N GLY A 225 14.22 31.68 15.11
CA GLY A 225 14.58 31.94 16.50
C GLY A 225 13.49 32.66 17.28
N LEU A 226 12.82 33.64 16.66
CA LEU A 226 11.72 34.37 17.28
C LEU A 226 10.49 33.48 17.52
N VAL A 227 10.09 32.68 16.54
CA VAL A 227 8.97 31.73 16.68
C VAL A 227 9.29 30.69 17.74
N ASP A 228 10.49 30.12 17.73
CA ASP A 228 10.94 29.15 18.74
C ASP A 228 10.84 29.72 20.16
N GLN A 229 11.35 30.95 20.35
CA GLN A 229 11.30 31.62 21.65
C GLN A 229 9.85 31.88 22.11
N CYS A 230 8.99 32.40 21.25
CA CYS A 230 7.59 32.70 21.59
C CYS A 230 6.80 31.42 21.95
N VAL A 231 6.96 30.37 21.14
CA VAL A 231 6.30 29.09 21.35
C VAL A 231 6.80 28.40 22.62
N SER A 232 8.11 28.42 22.85
CA SER A 232 8.73 27.87 24.08
C SER A 232 8.23 28.60 25.33
N ASN A 233 8.12 29.94 25.29
CA ASN A 233 7.56 30.74 26.39
C ASN A 233 6.10 30.37 26.68
N LEU A 234 5.29 30.19 25.64
CA LEU A 234 3.88 29.80 25.78
C LEU A 234 3.74 28.44 26.46
N TYR A 235 4.43 27.42 25.96
CA TYR A 235 4.36 26.08 26.54
C TYR A 235 4.99 26.00 27.93
N THR A 236 6.06 26.74 28.20
CA THR A 236 6.66 26.82 29.54
C THR A 236 5.69 27.44 30.54
N ARG A 237 5.00 28.54 30.16
CA ARG A 237 3.94 29.13 31.00
C ARG A 237 2.81 28.15 31.24
N TYR A 238 2.33 27.48 30.20
CA TYR A 238 1.27 26.47 30.30
C TYR A 238 1.65 25.29 31.22
N ARG A 239 2.87 24.76 31.07
CA ARG A 239 3.42 23.72 31.95
C ARG A 239 3.51 24.18 33.40
N ASN A 240 4.00 25.40 33.65
CA ASN A 240 4.13 25.96 34.99
C ASN A 240 2.77 26.23 35.68
N GLN A 241 1.70 26.39 34.89
CA GLN A 241 0.33 26.47 35.40
C GLN A 241 -0.29 25.09 35.71
N GLY A 242 0.47 24.01 35.52
CA GLY A 242 0.07 22.64 35.84
C GLY A 242 -0.55 21.86 34.68
N GLY A 243 -0.63 22.44 33.47
CA GLY A 243 -1.30 21.80 32.33
C GLY A 243 -2.81 21.77 32.51
N GLY A 244 -3.51 22.71 31.88
CA GLY A 244 -4.97 22.84 31.98
C GLY A 244 -5.73 22.28 30.77
N VAL A 245 -7.05 22.18 30.89
CA VAL A 245 -7.93 21.84 29.76
C VAL A 245 -7.84 22.87 28.63
N VAL A 246 -7.58 24.14 28.97
CA VAL A 246 -7.38 25.21 28.00
C VAL A 246 -5.93 25.21 27.53
N GLN A 247 -5.73 24.78 26.30
CA GLN A 247 -4.43 24.66 25.64
C GLN A 247 -4.00 25.99 25.02
N PRO A 248 -2.68 26.26 24.86
CA PRO A 248 -2.20 27.36 24.03
C PRO A 248 -2.75 27.26 22.61
N THR A 249 -3.03 28.38 21.95
CA THR A 249 -3.64 28.45 20.62
C THR A 249 -2.79 29.29 19.66
N LEU A 250 -3.15 29.30 18.37
CA LEU A 250 -2.53 30.20 17.40
C LEU A 250 -2.77 31.68 17.76
N GLN A 251 -3.91 32.01 18.40
CA GLN A 251 -4.15 33.36 18.93
C GLN A 251 -3.10 33.74 19.97
N ASP A 252 -2.77 32.85 20.89
CA ASP A 252 -1.77 33.14 21.94
C ASP A 252 -0.37 33.33 21.34
N LEU A 253 -0.03 32.57 20.29
CA LEU A 253 1.21 32.76 19.53
C LEU A 253 1.24 34.10 18.78
N HIS A 254 0.13 34.46 18.12
CA HIS A 254 -0.02 35.75 17.47
C HIS A 254 0.20 36.90 18.47
N ASP A 255 -0.43 36.83 19.64
CA ASP A 255 -0.37 37.88 20.65
C ASP A 255 1.03 37.98 21.29
N GLU A 256 1.71 36.85 21.51
CA GLU A 256 3.10 36.81 21.98
C GLU A 256 4.06 37.45 20.95
N LEU A 257 3.89 37.16 19.66
CA LEU A 257 4.67 37.77 18.58
C LEU A 257 4.39 39.27 18.48
N GLN A 258 3.13 39.69 18.59
CA GLN A 258 2.76 41.10 18.54
C GLN A 258 3.36 41.89 19.72
N ALA A 259 3.46 41.27 20.90
CA ALA A 259 4.08 41.86 22.09
C ALA A 259 5.60 42.06 21.97
N GLY A 260 6.30 41.27 21.16
CA GLY A 260 7.74 41.40 20.91
C GLY A 260 8.14 42.75 20.30
N GLY A 261 7.22 43.40 19.58
CA GLY A 261 7.29 44.81 19.21
C GLY A 261 8.28 45.17 18.10
N ASP A 262 9.21 44.28 17.72
CA ASP A 262 10.13 44.48 16.60
C ASP A 262 9.45 44.23 15.23
N GLN A 263 10.11 44.65 14.15
CA GLN A 263 9.54 44.59 12.80
C GLN A 263 9.34 43.15 12.31
N VAL A 264 10.20 42.22 12.70
CA VAL A 264 10.12 40.81 12.26
C VAL A 264 8.99 40.11 13.00
N SER A 265 8.84 40.33 14.31
CA SER A 265 7.74 39.76 15.08
C SER A 265 6.37 40.27 14.62
N ARG A 266 6.26 41.56 14.27
CA ARG A 266 5.03 42.11 13.66
C ARG A 266 4.72 41.48 12.31
N TYR A 267 5.73 41.31 11.45
CA TYR A 267 5.55 40.64 10.16
C TYR A 267 5.05 39.20 10.35
N LEU A 268 5.61 38.44 11.29
CA LEU A 268 5.19 37.08 11.59
C LEU A 268 3.76 37.04 12.14
N ALA A 269 3.40 37.94 13.05
CA ALA A 269 2.03 38.08 13.55
C ALA A 269 1.06 38.40 12.41
N ASP A 270 1.40 39.37 11.55
CA ASP A 270 0.57 39.74 10.40
C ASP A 270 0.40 38.58 9.42
N ALA A 271 1.44 37.78 9.20
CA ALA A 271 1.39 36.59 8.35
C ALA A 271 0.53 35.46 8.94
N LEU A 272 0.31 35.44 10.26
CA LEU A 272 -0.60 34.49 10.91
C LEU A 272 -2.08 34.89 10.81
N ASN A 273 -2.41 36.16 10.53
CA ASN A 273 -3.80 36.65 10.48
C ASN A 273 -4.80 35.77 9.68
N PRO A 274 -4.44 35.19 8.51
CA PRO A 274 -5.34 34.30 7.77
C PRO A 274 -5.81 33.08 8.58
N TYR A 275 -4.99 32.60 9.52
CA TYR A 275 -5.26 31.48 10.41
C TYR A 275 -5.92 31.91 11.72
N ILE A 276 -5.89 33.20 12.08
CA ILE A 276 -6.50 33.73 13.31
C ILE A 276 -7.94 34.19 13.06
N THR A 277 -8.13 35.13 12.13
CA THR A 277 -9.42 35.76 11.82
C THR A 277 -9.87 35.55 10.38
N GLY A 278 -9.00 34.99 9.53
CA GLY A 278 -9.25 34.82 8.11
C GLY A 278 -9.95 33.51 7.72
N SER A 279 -9.77 33.13 6.45
CA SER A 279 -10.40 31.97 5.82
C SER A 279 -9.98 30.62 6.40
N MET A 280 -8.86 30.56 7.12
CA MET A 280 -8.33 29.35 7.77
C MET A 280 -8.47 29.38 9.29
N SER A 281 -9.35 30.24 9.84
CA SER A 281 -9.60 30.38 11.28
C SER A 281 -10.16 29.13 11.97
N GLY A 282 -10.50 28.07 11.23
CA GLY A 282 -10.86 26.76 11.80
C GLY A 282 -9.72 26.09 12.59
N PHE A 283 -8.47 26.54 12.42
CA PHE A 283 -7.32 26.06 13.20
C PHE A 283 -7.02 26.93 14.44
N ASN A 284 -7.84 27.96 14.71
CA ASN A 284 -7.67 28.84 15.86
C ASN A 284 -8.74 28.59 16.93
N GLY A 285 -8.29 28.43 18.18
CA GLY A 285 -9.11 28.07 19.34
C GLY A 285 -8.87 26.64 19.81
N GLN A 286 -9.67 26.20 20.79
CA GLN A 286 -9.57 24.86 21.38
C GLN A 286 -10.14 23.78 20.46
N THR A 287 -9.55 22.58 20.47
CA THR A 287 -10.07 21.39 19.77
C THR A 287 -11.44 20.97 20.35
N ASN A 288 -12.38 20.57 19.49
CA ASN A 288 -13.75 20.18 19.89
C ASN A 288 -14.33 19.00 19.09
#